data_AF-A0A383BDT9-F1
#
_entry.id   AF-A0A383BDT9-F1
#
_cell.length_a   1.000
_cell.length_b   1.000
_cell.length_c   1.000
_cell.angle_alpha   90.00
_cell.angle_beta   90.00
_cell.angle_gamma   90.00
#
_symmetry.space_group_name_H-M   'P 1'
#
loop_
_entity.id
_entity.type
_entity.pdbx_description
1 polymer ?
#
loop_
_entity_poly.entity_id
_entity_poly.type
_entity_poly.pdbx_seq_one_letter_code
_entity_poly.pdbx_strand_id
1 'polypeptide(L)'
;SASDLSMALEPLFGSFTSKAFMIGFFSASFSSMIGNATIGGVILSDTFFSDSKLSSLRVRMMIMLVIVIGAIVATIFGALPLQLIIFAQGITIMIVPLSAIIILLFANSKNMPTALKNKKYLNSVGVLGIAVLLLMSIYSINYLLF
;
A
#
# COMPACT_ATOMS: atom_id res chain seq x y z
N SER A 1 -11.94 -3.19 16.64
CA SER A 1 -11.28 -4.38 16.06
C SER A 1 -12.21 -5.00 15.01
N ALA A 2 -11.73 -5.91 14.14
CA ALA A 2 -12.56 -6.45 13.04
C ALA A 2 -13.82 -7.18 13.55
N SER A 3 -13.76 -7.76 14.76
CA SER A 3 -14.93 -8.32 15.45
C SER A 3 -15.94 -7.26 15.87
N ASP A 4 -15.48 -6.09 16.34
CA ASP A 4 -16.42 -5.01 16.74
C ASP A 4 -17.19 -4.48 15.53
N LEU A 5 -16.51 -4.42 14.37
CA LEU A 5 -17.13 -3.99 13.11
C LEU A 5 -18.10 -5.06 12.59
N SER A 6 -17.77 -6.35 12.73
CA SER A 6 -18.67 -7.45 12.33
C SER A 6 -19.90 -7.55 13.24
N MET A 7 -19.75 -7.32 14.54
CA MET A 7 -20.85 -7.27 15.51
C MET A 7 -21.75 -6.03 15.28
N ALA A 8 -21.19 -4.90 14.85
CA ALA A 8 -21.98 -3.72 14.50
C ALA A 8 -22.89 -3.94 13.27
N LEU A 9 -22.52 -4.87 12.38
CA LEU A 9 -23.31 -5.21 11.18
C LEU A 9 -24.39 -6.27 11.45
N GLU A 10 -24.28 -7.01 12.56
CA GLU A 10 -25.19 -8.10 12.91
C GLU A 10 -26.65 -7.66 13.08
N PRO A 11 -26.99 -6.52 13.72
CA PRO A 11 -28.38 -6.06 13.83
C PRO A 11 -29.02 -5.69 12.50
N LEU A 12 -28.21 -5.29 11.50
CA LEU A 12 -28.70 -4.85 10.19
C LEU A 12 -28.93 -6.02 9.22
N PHE A 13 -28.11 -7.06 9.33
CA PHE A 13 -28.04 -8.13 8.33
C PHE A 13 -28.15 -9.55 8.92
N GLY A 14 -28.37 -9.68 10.23
CA GLY A 14 -28.51 -10.95 10.94
C GLY A 14 -27.18 -11.63 11.31
N SER A 15 -27.29 -12.69 12.11
CA SER A 15 -26.15 -13.39 12.74
C SER A 15 -25.19 -14.09 11.77
N PHE A 16 -25.65 -14.45 10.57
CA PHE A 16 -24.78 -15.04 9.54
C PHE A 16 -23.77 -14.03 8.99
N THR A 17 -24.09 -12.73 9.01
CA THR A 17 -23.28 -11.69 8.39
C THR A 17 -21.96 -11.49 9.10
N SER A 18 -21.90 -11.65 10.43
CA SER A 18 -20.64 -11.56 11.16
C SER A 18 -19.63 -12.61 10.69
N LYS A 19 -20.07 -13.86 10.46
CA LYS A 19 -19.21 -14.94 9.93
C LYS A 19 -18.77 -14.69 8.49
N ALA A 20 -19.70 -14.28 7.63
CA ALA A 20 -19.38 -13.95 6.24
C ALA A 20 -18.40 -12.78 6.14
N PHE A 21 -18.57 -11.75 6.98
CA PHE A 21 -17.67 -10.61 7.07
C PHE A 21 -16.27 -11.04 7.51
N MET A 22 -16.14 -11.89 8.54
CA MET A 22 -14.82 -12.35 8.99
C MET A 22 -14.06 -13.15 7.92
N ILE A 23 -14.76 -14.00 7.15
CA ILE A 23 -14.15 -14.74 6.03
C ILE A 23 -13.68 -13.79 4.93
N GLY A 24 -14.53 -12.82 4.56
CA GLY A 24 -14.19 -11.81 3.56
C GLY A 24 -13.02 -10.94 4.00
N PHE A 25 -13.04 -10.48 5.25
CA PHE A 25 -11.99 -9.66 5.85
C PHE A 25 -10.65 -10.40 5.92
N PHE A 26 -10.67 -11.68 6.30
CA PHE A 26 -9.48 -12.54 6.28
C PHE A 26 -8.92 -12.68 4.87
N SER A 27 -9.77 -12.96 3.89
CA SER A 27 -9.38 -13.11 2.48
C SER A 27 -8.79 -11.82 1.91
N ALA A 28 -9.42 -10.67 2.18
CA ALA A 28 -8.93 -9.36 1.78
C ALA A 28 -7.57 -9.01 2.42
N SER A 29 -7.42 -9.31 3.71
CA SER A 29 -6.16 -9.10 4.45
C SER A 29 -5.03 -9.95 3.86
N PHE A 30 -5.28 -11.23 3.59
CA PHE A 30 -4.30 -12.14 3.02
C PHE A 30 -3.90 -11.74 1.60
N SER A 31 -4.87 -11.37 0.75
CA SER A 31 -4.60 -10.90 -0.62
C SER A 31 -3.74 -9.63 -0.64
N SER A 32 -4.06 -8.66 0.22
CA SER A 32 -3.29 -7.41 0.34
C SER A 32 -1.87 -7.65 0.86
N MET A 33 -1.73 -8.52 1.87
CA MET A 33 -0.43 -8.90 2.44
C MET A 33 0.50 -9.48 1.38
N ILE A 34 0.04 -10.41 0.55
CA ILE A 34 0.86 -11.02 -0.51
C ILE A 34 1.27 -9.96 -1.55
N GLY A 35 0.34 -9.11 -1.99
CA GLY A 35 0.63 -8.05 -2.97
C GLY A 35 1.70 -7.09 -2.48
N ASN A 36 1.55 -6.59 -1.25
CA ASN A 36 2.50 -5.64 -0.65
C ASN A 36 3.86 -6.27 -0.38
N ALA A 37 3.89 -7.51 0.14
CA ALA A 37 5.14 -8.23 0.35
C ALA A 37 5.88 -8.53 -0.95
N THR A 38 5.14 -8.80 -2.03
CA THR A 38 5.71 -9.02 -3.36
C THR A 38 6.41 -7.76 -3.87
N ILE A 39 5.74 -6.60 -3.81
CA ILE A 39 6.33 -5.32 -4.22
C ILE A 39 7.57 -5.01 -3.39
N GLY A 40 7.46 -5.10 -2.05
CA GLY A 40 8.58 -4.84 -1.15
C GLY A 40 9.76 -5.78 -1.39
N GLY A 41 9.50 -7.08 -1.53
CA GLY A 41 10.55 -8.09 -1.76
C GLY A 41 11.22 -7.95 -3.13
N VAL A 42 10.48 -7.58 -4.18
CA VAL A 42 11.06 -7.30 -5.51
C VAL A 42 11.96 -6.08 -5.44
N ILE A 43 11.53 -4.98 -4.82
CA ILE A 43 12.35 -3.75 -4.69
C ILE A 43 13.62 -4.03 -3.88
N LEU A 44 13.50 -4.77 -2.77
CA LEU A 44 14.66 -5.18 -1.97
C LEU A 44 15.62 -6.05 -2.80
N SER A 45 15.10 -7.03 -3.53
CA SER A 45 15.93 -7.90 -4.38
C SER A 45 16.61 -7.16 -5.51
N ASP A 46 15.92 -6.20 -6.14
CA ASP A 46 16.50 -5.36 -7.19
C ASP A 46 17.62 -4.47 -6.63
N THR A 47 17.45 -3.96 -5.42
CA THR A 47 18.46 -3.13 -4.74
C THR A 47 19.70 -3.93 -4.31
N PHE A 48 19.53 -5.12 -3.72
CA PHE A 48 20.63 -5.91 -3.17
C PHE A 48 21.28 -6.87 -4.17
N PHE A 49 20.50 -7.40 -5.12
CA PHE A 49 20.93 -8.48 -6.01
C PHE A 49 20.76 -8.14 -7.50
N SER A 50 20.22 -6.96 -7.83
CA SER A 50 19.90 -6.53 -9.20
C SER A 50 19.06 -7.58 -9.95
N ASP A 51 18.15 -8.24 -9.22
CA ASP A 51 17.26 -9.26 -9.75
C ASP A 51 15.81 -8.91 -9.36
N SER A 52 14.96 -8.79 -10.38
CA SER A 52 13.55 -8.40 -10.26
C SER A 52 12.59 -9.48 -10.77
N LYS A 53 13.11 -10.64 -11.20
CA LYS A 53 12.26 -11.73 -11.73
C LYS A 53 11.63 -12.52 -10.59
N LEU A 54 10.30 -12.57 -10.53
CA LEU A 54 9.54 -13.36 -9.54
C LEU A 54 9.81 -14.87 -9.57
N SER A 55 10.32 -15.38 -10.69
CA SER A 55 10.77 -16.77 -10.81
C SER A 55 12.12 -17.03 -10.14
N SER A 56 12.90 -15.99 -9.85
CA SER A 56 14.21 -16.14 -9.20
C SER A 56 14.04 -16.51 -7.73
N LEU A 57 14.92 -17.39 -7.25
CA LEU A 57 14.96 -17.77 -5.84
C LEU A 57 15.27 -16.55 -4.95
N ARG A 58 16.14 -15.65 -5.40
CA ARG A 58 16.56 -14.44 -4.68
C ARG A 58 15.38 -13.51 -4.39
N VAL A 59 14.54 -13.22 -5.40
CA VAL A 59 13.33 -12.42 -5.22
C VAL A 59 12.37 -13.10 -4.26
N ARG A 60 12.11 -14.40 -4.42
CA ARG A 60 11.20 -15.15 -3.53
C ARG A 60 11.68 -15.16 -2.08
N MET A 61 12.98 -15.27 -1.83
CA MET A 61 13.55 -15.17 -0.49
C MET A 61 13.33 -13.79 0.12
N MET A 62 13.50 -12.71 -0.66
CA MET A 62 13.22 -11.35 -0.17
C MET A 62 11.74 -11.13 0.14
N ILE A 63 10.83 -11.69 -0.67
CA ILE A 63 9.38 -11.64 -0.39
C ILE A 63 9.06 -12.38 0.91
N MET A 64 9.60 -13.59 1.09
CA MET A 64 9.41 -14.36 2.34
C MET A 64 9.97 -13.62 3.54
N LEU A 65 11.11 -12.95 3.40
CA LEU A 65 11.70 -12.13 4.45
C LEU A 65 10.77 -10.98 4.87
N VAL A 66 10.15 -10.28 3.91
CA VAL A 66 9.16 -9.22 4.20
C VAL A 66 7.96 -9.78 4.96
N ILE A 67 7.45 -10.96 4.57
CA ILE A 67 6.33 -11.62 5.26
C ILE A 67 6.72 -11.99 6.70
N VAL A 68 7.89 -12.58 6.89
CA VAL A 68 8.37 -12.99 8.22
C VAL A 68 8.57 -11.79 9.14
N ILE A 69 9.14 -10.69 8.64
CA ILE A 69 9.25 -9.44 9.40
C ILE A 69 7.85 -8.92 9.79
N GLY A 70 6.91 -8.89 8.86
CA GLY A 70 5.53 -8.49 9.14
C GLY A 70 4.87 -9.35 10.21
N ALA A 71 5.07 -10.67 10.17
CA ALA A 71 4.56 -11.62 11.16
C ALA A 71 5.19 -11.43 12.55
N ILE A 72 6.51 -11.17 12.61
CA ILE A 72 7.21 -10.88 13.87
C ILE A 72 6.66 -9.59 14.49
N VAL A 73 6.53 -8.53 13.69
CA VAL A 73 5.95 -7.25 14.15
C VAL A 73 4.51 -7.46 14.62
N ALA A 74 3.68 -8.18 13.88
CA ALA A 74 2.31 -8.47 14.30
C ALA A 74 2.25 -9.23 15.63
N THR A 75 3.18 -10.16 15.86
CA THR A 75 3.22 -10.96 17.10
C THR A 75 3.70 -10.15 18.30
N ILE A 76 4.73 -9.30 18.13
CA ILE A 76 5.26 -8.45 19.21
C ILE A 76 4.21 -7.45 19.69
N PHE A 77 3.46 -6.85 18.76
CA PHE A 77 2.46 -5.84 19.09
C PHE A 77 1.05 -6.43 19.36
N GLY A 78 0.85 -7.74 19.13
CA GLY A 78 -0.31 -8.53 19.53
C GLY A 78 -1.59 -8.26 18.73
N ALA A 79 -2.21 -7.09 18.91
CA ALA A 79 -3.46 -6.67 18.26
C ALA A 79 -3.17 -5.57 17.21
N LEU A 80 -4.13 -5.25 16.31
CA LEU A 80 -4.03 -4.12 15.36
C LEU A 80 -3.61 -2.86 16.12
N PRO A 81 -2.33 -2.48 16.17
CA PRO A 81 -1.93 -1.34 16.95
C PRO A 81 -2.35 -0.19 16.08
N LEU A 82 -3.42 0.51 16.48
CA LEU A 82 -3.89 1.67 15.75
C LEU A 82 -2.72 2.63 15.48
N GLN A 83 -1.79 2.74 16.43
CA GLN A 83 -0.54 3.48 16.32
C GLN A 83 0.37 2.99 15.19
N LEU A 84 0.56 1.68 15.00
CA LEU A 84 1.38 1.13 13.90
C LEU A 84 0.72 1.37 12.55
N ILE A 85 -0.61 1.26 12.47
CA ILE A 85 -1.38 1.57 11.27
C ILE A 85 -1.27 3.06 10.93
N ILE A 86 -1.46 3.94 11.92
CA ILE A 86 -1.33 5.39 11.75
C ILE A 86 0.10 5.75 11.32
N PHE A 87 1.11 5.13 11.92
CA PHE A 87 2.51 5.35 11.55
C PHE A 87 2.80 4.91 10.10
N ALA A 88 2.41 3.69 9.73
CA ALA A 88 2.60 3.17 8.37
C ALA A 88 1.84 4.00 7.32
N GLN A 89 0.62 4.44 7.66
CA GLN A 89 -0.16 5.33 6.78
C GLN A 89 0.45 6.72 6.69
N GLY A 90 0.98 7.28 7.79
CA GLY A 90 1.69 8.56 7.77
C GLY A 90 2.88 8.53 6.80
N ILE A 91 3.68 7.47 6.84
CA ILE A 91 4.77 7.26 5.87
C ILE A 91 4.22 7.18 4.44
N THR A 92 3.14 6.42 4.22
CA THR A 92 2.54 6.24 2.89
C THR A 92 2.03 7.56 2.32
N ILE A 93 1.34 8.37 3.13
CA ILE A 93 0.83 9.70 2.77
C ILE A 93 1.97 10.65 2.36
N MET A 94 3.16 10.48 2.93
CA MET A 94 4.35 11.25 2.55
C MET A 94 5.01 10.74 1.26
N ILE A 95 5.07 9.42 1.05
CA ILE A 95 5.78 8.81 -0.08
C ILE A 95 4.96 8.85 -1.39
N VAL A 96 3.63 8.69 -1.32
CA VAL A 96 2.77 8.61 -2.51
C VAL A 96 2.81 9.88 -3.40
N PRO A 97 2.80 11.12 -2.88
CA PRO A 97 2.96 12.31 -3.71
C PRO A 97 4.27 12.30 -4.50
N LEU A 98 5.37 11.85 -3.87
CA LEU A 98 6.67 11.77 -4.52
C LEU A 98 6.68 10.73 -5.64
N SER A 99 6.10 9.54 -5.40
CA SER A 99 6.00 8.51 -6.44
C SER A 99 5.12 8.97 -7.61
N ALA A 100 4.02 9.69 -7.34
CA ALA A 100 3.16 10.26 -8.38
C ALA A 100 3.90 11.27 -9.26
N ILE A 101 4.73 12.15 -8.67
CA ILE A 101 5.60 13.07 -9.42
C ILE A 101 6.57 12.30 -10.32
N ILE A 102 7.24 11.27 -9.78
CA ILE A 102 8.20 10.46 -10.55
C ILE A 102 7.49 9.77 -11.73
N ILE A 103 6.32 9.19 -11.51
CA ILE A 103 5.52 8.54 -12.56
C ILE A 103 5.16 9.54 -13.66
N LEU A 104 4.70 10.74 -13.28
CA LEU A 104 4.33 11.76 -14.25
C LEU A 104 5.54 12.26 -15.06
N LEU A 105 6.70 12.44 -14.42
CA LEU A 105 7.94 12.79 -15.12
C LEU A 105 8.39 11.67 -16.07
N PHE A 106 8.32 10.41 -15.64
CA PHE A 106 8.72 9.26 -16.45
C PHE A 106 7.81 9.07 -17.67
N ALA A 107 6.49 9.23 -17.48
CA ALA A 107 5.49 9.17 -18.55
C ALA A 107 5.68 10.25 -19.63
N ASN A 108 6.38 11.33 -19.31
CA ASN A 108 6.71 12.42 -20.23
C ASN A 108 8.20 12.45 -20.63
N SER A 109 8.98 11.46 -20.21
CA SER A 109 10.42 11.42 -20.46
C SER A 109 10.74 11.30 -21.95
N LYS A 110 11.94 11.74 -22.34
CA LYS A 110 12.42 11.63 -23.73
C LYS A 110 12.56 10.17 -24.18
N ASN A 111 12.78 9.25 -23.24
CA ASN A 111 12.98 7.83 -23.48
C ASN A 111 11.66 7.06 -23.71
N MET A 112 10.51 7.68 -23.42
CA MET A 112 9.20 7.06 -23.63
C MET A 112 8.78 7.18 -25.10
N PRO A 113 8.27 6.11 -25.75
CA PRO A 113 7.75 6.18 -27.11
C PRO A 113 6.64 7.22 -27.23
N THR A 114 6.62 8.01 -28.29
CA THR A 114 5.61 9.07 -28.50
C THR A 114 4.17 8.55 -28.48
N ALA A 115 3.94 7.30 -28.90
CA ALA A 115 2.64 6.64 -28.82
C ALA A 115 2.17 6.36 -27.38
N LEU A 116 3.10 6.23 -26.42
CA LEU A 116 2.83 5.94 -25.02
C LEU A 116 3.01 7.17 -24.11
N LYS A 117 3.43 8.31 -24.66
CA LYS A 117 3.53 9.56 -23.90
C LYS A 117 2.14 10.07 -23.50
N ASN A 118 2.08 10.66 -22.32
CA ASN A 118 0.84 11.27 -21.86
C ASN A 118 0.40 12.41 -22.79
N LYS A 119 -0.88 12.38 -23.16
CA LYS A 119 -1.55 13.51 -23.81
C LYS A 119 -1.68 14.67 -22.82
N LYS A 120 -1.82 15.90 -23.33
CA LYS A 120 -1.93 17.12 -22.50
C LYS A 120 -3.01 17.01 -21.42
N TYR A 121 -4.18 16.43 -21.73
CA TYR A 121 -5.26 16.24 -20.75
C TYR A 121 -4.87 15.26 -19.62
N LEU A 122 -4.16 14.17 -19.92
CA LEU A 122 -3.68 13.21 -18.90
C LEU A 122 -2.67 13.88 -17.97
N ASN A 123 -1.81 14.76 -18.50
CA ASN A 123 -0.91 15.55 -17.68
C ASN A 123 -1.67 16.52 -16.77
N SER A 124 -2.70 17.20 -17.28
CA SER A 124 -3.52 18.10 -16.44
C SER A 124 -4.21 17.35 -15.30
N VAL A 125 -4.80 16.18 -15.58
CA VAL A 125 -5.42 15.34 -14.54
C VAL A 125 -4.36 14.81 -13.55
N GLY A 126 -3.19 14.40 -14.05
CA GLY A 126 -2.08 13.95 -13.21
C GLY A 126 -1.56 15.05 -12.27
N VAL A 127 -1.39 16.28 -12.76
CA VAL A 127 -0.98 17.43 -11.95
C VAL A 127 -2.04 17.77 -10.90
N LEU A 128 -3.34 17.75 -11.26
CA LEU A 128 -4.43 17.93 -10.30
C LEU A 128 -4.41 16.85 -9.22
N GLY A 129 -4.21 15.57 -9.61
CA GLY A 129 -4.09 14.47 -8.66
C GLY A 129 -2.91 14.65 -7.70
N ILE A 130 -1.74 15.05 -8.21
CA ILE A 130 -0.57 15.37 -7.39
C ILE A 130 -0.86 16.53 -6.43
N ALA A 131 -1.54 17.58 -6.90
CA ALA A 131 -1.92 18.71 -6.04
C ALA A 131 -2.83 18.27 -4.88
N VAL A 132 -3.82 17.41 -5.15
CA VAL A 132 -4.70 16.83 -4.11
C VAL A 132 -3.88 15.97 -3.13
N LEU A 133 -2.98 15.12 -3.62
CA LEU A 133 -2.13 14.28 -2.79
C LEU A 133 -1.21 15.12 -1.89
N LEU A 134 -0.65 16.23 -2.41
CA LEU A 134 0.16 17.16 -1.62
C LEU A 134 -0.67 17.86 -0.54
N LEU A 135 -1.88 18.32 -0.86
CA LEU A 135 -2.78 18.93 0.13
C LEU A 135 -3.15 17.94 1.24
N MET A 136 -3.48 16.69 0.89
CA MET A 136 -3.73 15.61 1.85
C MET A 136 -2.51 15.32 2.72
N SER A 137 -1.32 15.32 2.12
CA SER A 137 -0.07 15.09 2.84
C SER A 137 0.23 16.18 3.87
N ILE A 138 0.08 17.45 3.47
CA ILE A 138 0.22 18.60 4.38
C ILE A 138 -0.81 18.54 5.51
N TYR A 139 -2.07 18.25 5.21
CA TYR A 139 -3.13 18.13 6.21
C TYR A 139 -2.83 17.02 7.23
N SER A 140 -2.43 15.85 6.75
CA SER A 140 -2.11 14.71 7.62
C SER A 140 -0.89 14.96 8.51
N ILE A 141 0.14 15.65 8.00
CA ILE A 141 1.32 16.01 8.79
C ILE A 141 0.95 17.01 9.90
N ASN A 142 0.12 18.00 9.58
CA ASN A 142 -0.36 18.95 10.59
C ASN A 142 -1.15 18.25 11.70
N TYR A 143 -1.99 17.28 11.37
CA TYR A 143 -2.75 16.48 12.36
C TYR A 143 -1.87 15.53 13.20
N LEU A 144 -0.71 15.12 12.66
CA LEU A 144 0.24 14.25 13.37
C LEU A 144 1.19 15.03 14.29
N LEU A 145 1.45 16.31 14.00
CA LEU A 145 2.38 17.17 14.73
C LEU A 145 1.70 18.13 15.73
N PHE A 146 0.40 18.36 15.60
CA PHE A 146 -0.41 19.24 16.47
C PHE A 146 -1.71 18.56 16.88
#